data_AF-A0A7S8HF31-F1
#
_entry.id   AF-A0A7S8HF31-F1
#
_cell.length_a   1.000
_cell.length_b   1.000
_cell.length_c   1.000
_cell.angle_alpha   90.00
_cell.angle_beta   90.00
_cell.angle_gamma   90.00
#
_symmetry.space_group_name_H-M   'P 1'
#
loop_
_entity.id
_entity.type
_entity.pdbx_description
1 polymer ?
#
loop_
_entity_poly.entity_id
_entity_poly.type
_entity_poly.pdbx_seq_one_letter_code
_entity_poly.pdbx_strand_id
1 'polypeptide(L)'
;MSYKLKHVSKRDARYILYALLCLPWLLLPFIGKNTFKTYGPAAIFMAHLIRIESEIAEKRNWWKIKPVIRPFNRSESPLIWGIFFIGSLVVLKWFYGRFWLYLGANLVLNALFSYPFYYIMRKLGIAKFVRLSRAGMMFLFLLKSIIMYGYHWYFIDSSKKSTQTK
;
A
#
# COMPACT_ATOMS: atom_id res chain seq x y z
N MET A 1 24.96 -4.78 21.10
CA MET A 1 25.61 -4.73 19.78
C MET A 1 24.95 -3.64 18.94
N SER A 2 25.51 -2.42 18.94
CA SER A 2 24.98 -1.28 18.20
C SER A 2 25.41 -1.41 16.73
N TYR A 3 24.52 -1.93 15.88
CA TYR A 3 24.78 -2.00 14.45
C TYR A 3 24.95 -0.57 13.90
N LYS A 4 26.18 -0.20 13.50
CA LYS A 4 26.43 1.01 12.70
C LYS A 4 25.55 0.93 11.44
N LEU A 5 24.49 1.73 11.42
CA LEU A 5 23.55 1.80 10.31
C LEU A 5 24.29 2.35 9.09
N LYS A 6 24.34 1.58 8.01
CA LYS A 6 24.89 2.03 6.72
C LYS A 6 23.96 3.13 6.20
N HIS A 7 24.37 4.38 6.41
CA HIS A 7 23.62 5.53 5.92
C HIS A 7 23.68 5.54 4.39
N VAL A 8 22.55 5.21 3.78
CA VAL A 8 22.38 5.28 2.33
C VAL A 8 22.37 6.74 1.90
N SER A 9 23.09 7.05 0.82
CA SER A 9 23.10 8.40 0.27
C SER A 9 21.69 8.82 -0.15
N LYS A 10 21.39 10.13 -0.07
CA LYS A 10 20.11 10.67 -0.57
C LYS A 10 19.86 10.28 -2.03
N ARG A 11 20.92 10.08 -2.83
CA ARG A 11 20.82 9.66 -4.24
C ARG A 11 20.29 8.23 -4.37
N ASP A 12 20.82 7.28 -3.62
CA ASP A 12 20.44 5.87 -3.69
C ASP A 12 19.02 5.62 -3.16
N ALA A 13 18.64 6.34 -2.09
CA ALA A 13 17.27 6.27 -1.57
C ALA A 13 16.23 6.76 -2.58
N ARG A 14 16.58 7.72 -3.48
CA ARG A 14 15.69 8.14 -4.57
C ARG A 14 15.44 7.02 -5.56
N TYR A 15 16.50 6.33 -6.00
CA TYR A 15 16.36 5.21 -6.94
C TYR A 15 15.50 4.08 -6.36
N ILE A 16 15.66 3.77 -5.08
CA ILE A 16 14.83 2.78 -4.40
C ILE A 16 13.37 3.19 -4.45
N LEU A 17 13.04 4.45 -4.11
CA LEU A 17 11.65 4.91 -4.15
C LEU A 17 11.07 4.95 -5.57
N TYR A 18 11.86 5.32 -6.58
CA TYR A 18 11.43 5.20 -7.98
C TYR A 18 11.20 3.75 -8.38
N ALA A 19 12.03 2.82 -7.92
CA ALA A 19 11.81 1.40 -8.16
C ALA A 19 10.52 0.90 -7.50
N LEU A 20 10.23 1.33 -6.27
CA LEU A 20 8.96 1.01 -5.58
C LEU A 20 7.73 1.61 -6.28
N LEU A 21 7.90 2.69 -7.06
CA LEU A 21 6.85 3.23 -7.91
C LEU A 21 6.76 2.48 -9.23
N CYS A 22 7.85 2.32 -9.97
CA CYS A 22 7.82 1.84 -11.35
C CYS A 22 7.72 0.31 -11.46
N LEU A 23 8.37 -0.46 -10.58
CA LEU A 23 8.38 -1.93 -10.65
C LEU A 23 6.97 -2.52 -10.56
N PRO A 24 6.09 -2.09 -9.64
CA PRO A 24 4.72 -2.59 -9.60
C PRO A 24 3.95 -2.28 -10.89
N TRP A 25 4.19 -1.13 -11.51
CA TRP A 25 3.48 -0.75 -12.74
C TRP A 25 3.82 -1.65 -13.94
N LEU A 26 4.98 -2.31 -13.93
CA LEU A 26 5.31 -3.35 -14.92
C LEU A 26 4.37 -4.56 -14.83
N LEU A 27 3.67 -4.77 -13.72
CA LEU A 27 2.65 -5.82 -13.57
C LEU A 27 1.32 -5.43 -14.25
N LEU A 28 1.08 -4.13 -14.51
CA LEU A 28 -0.19 -3.63 -15.03
C LEU A 28 -0.60 -4.26 -16.37
N PRO A 29 0.29 -4.45 -17.36
CA PRO A 29 -0.04 -5.15 -18.61
C PRO A 29 -0.46 -6.60 -18.39
N PHE A 30 0.18 -7.32 -17.45
CA PHE A 30 -0.15 -8.71 -17.11
C PHE A 30 -1.49 -8.85 -16.39
N ILE A 31 -1.90 -7.79 -15.68
CA ILE A 31 -3.16 -7.75 -14.94
C ILE A 31 -4.35 -7.58 -15.90
N GLY A 32 -4.19 -6.89 -17.02
CA GLY A 32 -5.20 -6.75 -18.07
C GLY A 32 -6.22 -5.62 -17.81
N LYS A 33 -6.73 -5.05 -18.91
CA LYS A 33 -7.57 -3.84 -18.90
C LYS A 33 -8.90 -4.01 -18.15
N ASN A 34 -9.50 -5.21 -18.21
CA ASN A 34 -10.78 -5.49 -17.54
C ASN A 34 -10.66 -5.47 -16.02
N THR A 35 -9.52 -5.92 -15.49
CA THR A 35 -9.24 -5.84 -14.06
C THR A 35 -9.11 -4.40 -13.61
N PHE A 36 -8.41 -3.57 -14.38
CA PHE A 36 -8.30 -2.14 -14.04
C PHE A 36 -9.67 -1.45 -14.03
N LYS A 37 -10.54 -1.74 -15.00
CA LYS A 37 -11.92 -1.20 -15.01
C LYS A 37 -12.75 -1.68 -13.81
N THR A 38 -12.58 -2.93 -13.39
CA THR A 38 -13.39 -3.53 -12.32
C THR A 38 -12.91 -3.10 -10.94
N TYR A 39 -11.60 -3.19 -10.67
CA TYR A 39 -11.04 -2.97 -9.33
C TYR A 39 -10.33 -1.62 -9.19
N GLY A 40 -10.12 -0.89 -10.29
CA GLY A 40 -9.51 0.44 -10.31
C GLY A 40 -10.15 1.42 -9.33
N PRO A 41 -11.48 1.57 -9.29
CA PRO A 41 -12.11 2.51 -8.36
C PRO A 41 -11.81 2.17 -6.89
N ALA A 42 -11.81 0.88 -6.53
CA ALA A 42 -11.45 0.43 -5.18
C ALA A 42 -9.97 0.68 -4.86
N ALA A 43 -9.06 0.43 -5.81
CA ALA A 43 -7.64 0.72 -5.64
C ALA A 43 -7.36 2.22 -5.50
N ILE A 44 -8.06 3.07 -6.27
CA ILE A 44 -7.97 4.53 -6.17
C ILE A 44 -8.47 4.99 -4.80
N PHE A 45 -9.63 4.50 -4.36
CA PHE A 45 -10.17 4.79 -3.04
C PHE A 45 -9.17 4.44 -1.94
N MET A 46 -8.55 3.26 -2.03
CA MET A 46 -7.55 2.84 -1.05
C MET A 46 -6.28 3.68 -1.08
N ALA A 47 -5.80 4.10 -2.25
CA ALA A 47 -4.67 5.01 -2.35
C ALA A 47 -4.94 6.34 -1.63
N HIS A 48 -6.16 6.88 -1.75
CA HIS A 48 -6.59 8.08 -1.04
C HIS A 48 -6.72 7.84 0.46
N LEU A 49 -7.29 6.70 0.88
CA LEU A 49 -7.41 6.36 2.30
C LEU A 49 -6.05 6.28 2.99
N ILE A 50 -5.08 5.59 2.35
CA ILE A 50 -3.70 5.49 2.85
C ILE A 50 -3.03 6.87 2.84
N ARG A 51 -3.34 7.71 1.84
CA ARG A 51 -2.82 9.09 1.80
C ARG A 51 -3.31 9.92 2.98
N ILE A 52 -4.60 9.87 3.30
CA ILE A 52 -5.18 10.59 4.45
C ILE A 52 -4.56 10.11 5.75
N GLU A 53 -4.44 8.79 5.91
CA GLU A 53 -3.79 8.18 7.06
C GLU A 53 -2.33 8.61 7.20
N SER A 54 -1.57 8.68 6.11
CA SER A 54 -0.20 9.19 6.09
C SER A 54 -0.12 10.60 6.69
N GLU A 55 -1.11 11.44 6.41
CA GLU A 55 -1.15 12.81 6.98
C GLU A 55 -1.42 12.79 8.48
N ILE A 56 -2.34 11.94 8.92
CA ILE A 56 -2.63 11.73 10.35
C ILE A 56 -1.41 11.16 11.06
N ALA A 57 -0.73 10.20 10.44
CA ALA A 57 0.45 9.53 10.97
C ALA A 57 1.63 10.49 11.12
N GLU A 58 1.84 11.40 10.17
CA GLU A 58 2.86 12.45 10.28
C GLU A 58 2.54 13.41 11.43
N LYS A 59 1.30 13.92 11.51
CA LYS A 59 0.85 14.79 12.61
C LYS A 59 1.00 14.11 13.98
N ARG A 60 0.68 12.83 14.07
CA ARG A 60 0.77 12.02 15.31
C ARG A 60 2.15 11.42 15.56
N ASN A 61 3.12 11.63 14.67
CA ASN A 61 4.45 11.02 14.72
C ASN A 61 4.42 9.49 14.88
N TRP A 62 3.55 8.80 14.14
CA TRP A 62 3.49 7.34 14.13
C TRP A 62 4.78 6.73 13.55
N TRP A 63 5.24 7.29 12.43
CA TRP A 63 6.51 6.99 11.78
C TRP A 63 7.14 8.26 11.22
N LYS A 64 8.46 8.23 11.04
CA LYS A 64 9.23 9.28 10.37
C LYS A 64 9.85 8.70 9.12
N ILE A 65 9.58 9.32 7.99
CA ILE A 65 10.18 8.99 6.70
C ILE A 65 11.01 10.18 6.25
N LYS A 66 12.25 9.94 5.86
CA LYS A 66 13.12 11.02 5.42
C LYS A 66 12.60 11.61 4.11
N PRO A 67 12.65 12.93 3.92
CA PRO A 67 12.35 13.54 2.64
C PRO A 67 13.42 13.15 1.62
N VAL A 68 13.05 12.32 0.64
CA VAL A 68 14.03 11.78 -0.33
C VAL A 68 13.79 12.30 -1.76
N ILE A 69 12.54 12.57 -2.18
CA ILE A 69 12.22 12.98 -3.56
C ILE A 69 11.40 14.28 -3.60
N ARG A 70 11.84 15.26 -4.39
CA ARG A 70 11.01 16.36 -4.94
C ARG A 70 10.85 16.03 -6.43
N PRO A 71 9.63 15.85 -6.99
CA PRO A 71 8.48 16.74 -6.82
C PRO A 71 7.31 16.19 -5.99
N PHE A 72 7.41 14.99 -5.41
CA PHE A 72 6.29 14.47 -4.61
C PHE A 72 6.13 15.27 -3.31
N ASN A 73 4.92 15.75 -3.04
CA ASN A 73 4.59 16.49 -1.81
C ASN A 73 4.87 15.69 -0.52
N ARG A 74 4.98 14.35 -0.61
CA ARG A 74 5.40 13.48 0.50
C ARG A 74 6.24 12.32 -0.02
N SER A 75 7.16 11.84 0.83
CA SER A 75 8.06 10.73 0.49
C SER A 75 7.37 9.36 0.45
N GLU A 76 6.13 9.27 0.92
CA GLU A 76 5.31 8.06 0.87
C GLU A 76 4.53 7.90 -0.44
N SER A 77 4.41 8.97 -1.25
CA SER A 77 3.65 8.94 -2.49
C SER A 77 4.08 7.81 -3.46
N PRO A 78 5.39 7.53 -3.65
CA PRO A 78 5.84 6.41 -4.50
C PRO A 78 5.33 5.05 -4.03
N LEU A 79 5.26 4.84 -2.71
CA LEU A 79 4.75 3.61 -2.11
C LEU A 79 3.23 3.48 -2.31
N ILE A 80 2.50 4.59 -2.10
CA ILE A 80 1.04 4.63 -2.22
C ILE A 80 0.61 4.34 -3.66
N TRP A 81 1.16 5.06 -4.63
CA TRP A 81 0.78 4.93 -6.04
C TRP A 81 1.48 3.79 -6.78
N GLY A 82 2.54 3.24 -6.20
CA GLY A 82 3.23 2.04 -6.71
C GLY A 82 2.66 0.78 -6.08
N ILE A 83 3.34 0.31 -5.03
CA ILE A 83 3.09 -0.99 -4.42
C ILE A 83 1.67 -1.12 -3.88
N PHE A 84 1.14 -0.12 -3.16
CA PHE A 84 -0.19 -0.24 -2.56
C PHE A 84 -1.28 -0.23 -3.63
N PHE A 85 -1.23 0.71 -4.57
CA PHE A 85 -2.21 0.80 -5.64
C PHE A 85 -2.25 -0.46 -6.52
N ILE A 86 -1.10 -0.90 -7.03
CA ILE A 86 -1.03 -2.11 -7.86
C ILE A 86 -1.32 -3.36 -7.03
N GLY A 87 -0.83 -3.42 -5.78
CA GLY A 87 -1.09 -4.52 -4.86
C GLY A 87 -2.59 -4.71 -4.61
N SER A 88 -3.33 -3.62 -4.39
CA SER A 88 -4.79 -3.63 -4.28
C SER A 88 -5.46 -4.24 -5.51
N LEU A 89 -5.02 -3.88 -6.73
CA LEU A 89 -5.55 -4.46 -7.97
C LEU A 89 -5.32 -5.96 -8.06
N VAL A 90 -4.09 -6.42 -7.78
CA VAL A 90 -3.72 -7.84 -7.86
C VAL A 90 -4.50 -8.67 -6.84
N VAL A 91 -4.53 -8.20 -5.59
CA VAL A 91 -5.18 -8.92 -4.50
C VAL A 91 -6.69 -9.02 -4.72
N LEU A 92 -7.33 -7.93 -5.16
CA LEU A 92 -8.74 -7.98 -5.51
C LEU A 92 -8.97 -8.88 -6.73
N LYS A 93 -8.15 -8.80 -7.78
CA LYS A 93 -8.31 -9.66 -8.97
C LYS A 93 -8.31 -11.15 -8.62
N TRP A 94 -7.41 -11.57 -7.75
CA TRP A 94 -7.16 -13.00 -7.51
C TRP A 94 -8.01 -13.57 -6.38
N PHE A 95 -8.40 -12.75 -5.40
CA PHE A 95 -9.05 -13.23 -4.18
C PHE A 95 -10.45 -12.65 -3.93
N TYR A 96 -10.91 -11.68 -4.72
CA TYR A 96 -12.27 -11.15 -4.58
C TYR A 96 -13.32 -12.26 -4.77
N GLY A 97 -14.40 -12.20 -3.99
CA GLY A 97 -15.44 -13.24 -3.93
C GLY A 97 -15.14 -14.37 -2.92
N ARG A 98 -13.89 -14.52 -2.46
CA ARG A 98 -13.49 -15.50 -1.44
C ARG A 98 -12.92 -14.79 -0.22
N PHE A 99 -13.81 -14.18 0.58
CA PHE A 99 -13.44 -13.25 1.67
C PHE A 99 -12.31 -13.77 2.58
N TRP A 100 -12.39 -15.01 3.05
CA TRP A 100 -11.36 -15.57 3.96
C TRP A 100 -9.99 -15.74 3.29
N LEU A 101 -9.95 -16.13 2.02
CA LEU A 101 -8.68 -16.22 1.27
C LEU A 101 -8.12 -14.84 0.96
N TYR A 102 -9.00 -13.89 0.61
CA TYR A 102 -8.61 -12.49 0.45
C TYR A 102 -8.00 -11.93 1.73
N LEU A 103 -8.63 -12.18 2.87
CA LEU A 103 -8.16 -11.70 4.16
C LEU A 103 -6.83 -12.36 4.54
N GLY A 104 -6.69 -13.67 4.32
CA GLY A 104 -5.45 -14.41 4.53
C GLY A 104 -4.30 -13.90 3.64
N ALA A 105 -4.57 -13.66 2.36
CA ALA A 105 -3.59 -13.10 1.42
C ALA A 105 -3.14 -11.70 1.86
N ASN A 106 -4.07 -10.83 2.26
CA ASN A 106 -3.73 -9.52 2.81
C ASN A 106 -2.93 -9.64 4.10
N LEU A 107 -3.28 -10.55 5.01
CA LEU A 107 -2.56 -10.75 6.26
C LEU A 107 -1.08 -11.12 6.00
N VAL A 108 -0.82 -12.02 5.06
CA VAL A 108 0.53 -12.41 4.64
C VAL A 108 1.27 -11.23 4.02
N LEU A 109 0.65 -10.52 3.06
CA LEU A 109 1.27 -9.35 2.42
C LEU A 109 1.57 -8.23 3.43
N ASN A 110 0.66 -8.00 4.37
CA ASN A 110 0.81 -7.01 5.44
C ASN A 110 1.93 -7.39 6.40
N ALA A 111 2.11 -8.68 6.70
CA ALA A 111 3.23 -9.18 7.48
C ALA A 111 4.56 -8.98 6.73
N LEU A 112 4.62 -9.33 5.43
CA LEU A 112 5.79 -9.07 4.60
C LEU A 112 6.14 -7.57 4.53
N PHE A 113 5.13 -6.69 4.50
CA PHE A 113 5.37 -5.26 4.50
C PHE A 113 5.86 -4.75 5.87
N SER A 114 5.20 -5.17 6.96
CA SER A 114 5.45 -4.64 8.30
C SER A 114 6.73 -5.16 8.96
N TYR A 115 7.24 -6.31 8.50
CA TYR A 115 8.43 -6.95 9.07
C TYR A 115 9.65 -6.87 8.12
N PRO A 116 9.79 -7.69 7.05
CA PRO A 116 11.00 -7.67 6.23
C PRO A 116 11.16 -6.38 5.43
N PHE A 117 10.09 -5.88 4.78
CA PHE A 117 10.18 -4.64 4.00
C PHE A 117 10.52 -3.44 4.90
N TYR A 118 9.80 -3.29 6.03
CA TYR A 118 10.14 -2.26 7.00
C TYR A 118 11.56 -2.39 7.55
N TYR A 119 12.04 -3.61 7.82
CA TYR A 119 13.41 -3.82 8.29
C TYR A 119 14.44 -3.30 7.27
N ILE A 120 14.23 -3.57 5.98
CA ILE A 120 15.08 -3.05 4.90
C ILE A 120 15.02 -1.51 4.89
N MET A 121 13.82 -0.92 4.88
CA MET A 121 13.64 0.54 4.90
C MET A 121 14.30 1.22 6.10
N ARG A 122 14.23 0.57 7.28
CA ARG A 122 14.89 1.02 8.51
C ARG A 122 16.41 0.93 8.41
N LYS A 123 16.95 -0.18 7.88
CA LYS A 123 18.39 -0.39 7.72
C LYS A 123 19.00 0.64 6.76
N LEU A 124 18.26 1.00 5.71
CA LEU A 124 18.64 2.06 4.76
C LEU A 124 18.46 3.47 5.35
N GLY A 125 17.85 3.60 6.52
CA GLY A 125 17.59 4.86 7.20
C GLY A 125 16.52 5.72 6.52
N ILE A 126 15.62 5.11 5.73
CA ILE A 126 14.54 5.76 4.99
C ILE A 126 13.30 5.93 5.87
N ALA A 127 12.93 4.90 6.63
CA ALA A 127 11.74 4.90 7.49
C ALA A 127 12.07 4.44 8.92
N LYS A 128 11.41 5.04 9.91
CA LYS A 128 11.53 4.65 11.32
C LYS A 128 10.18 4.78 12.03
N PHE A 129 9.71 3.71 12.67
CA PHE A 129 8.60 3.78 13.62
C PHE A 129 9.01 4.55 14.87
N VAL A 130 8.13 5.45 15.31
CA VAL A 130 8.37 6.29 16.49
C VAL A 130 7.36 5.95 17.58
N ARG A 131 6.05 6.09 17.29
CA ARG A 131 4.98 5.84 18.27
C ARG A 131 4.09 4.65 17.95
N LEU A 132 4.02 4.23 16.69
CA LEU A 132 3.19 3.09 16.30
C LEU A 132 4.01 1.79 16.36
N SER A 133 3.47 0.78 17.04
CA SER A 133 4.08 -0.55 17.08
C SER A 133 3.89 -1.28 15.76
N ARG A 134 4.73 -2.28 15.48
CA ARG A 134 4.60 -3.14 14.28
C ARG A 134 3.25 -3.87 14.25
N ALA A 135 2.77 -4.33 15.42
CA ALA A 135 1.46 -4.96 15.55
C ALA A 135 0.32 -3.96 15.26
N GLY A 136 0.44 -2.72 15.75
CA GLY A 136 -0.53 -1.65 15.45
C GLY A 136 -0.60 -1.33 13.96
N MET A 137 0.54 -1.28 13.27
CA MET A 137 0.56 -1.11 11.81
C MET A 137 -0.09 -2.28 11.07
N MET A 138 0.20 -3.51 11.50
CA MET A 138 -0.41 -4.71 10.91
C MET A 138 -1.94 -4.71 11.09
N PHE A 139 -2.42 -4.30 12.27
CA PHE A 139 -3.86 -4.13 12.53
C PHE A 139 -4.49 -3.07 11.62
N LEU A 140 -3.84 -1.92 11.44
CA LEU A 140 -4.32 -0.87 10.53
C LEU A 140 -4.41 -1.38 9.09
N PHE A 141 -3.40 -2.11 8.61
CA PHE A 141 -3.45 -2.69 7.27
C PHE A 141 -4.53 -3.76 7.12
N LEU A 142 -4.74 -4.58 8.15
CA LEU A 142 -5.82 -5.56 8.14
C LEU A 142 -7.19 -4.88 8.08
N LEU A 143 -7.43 -3.86 8.91
CA LEU A 143 -8.67 -3.08 8.90
C LEU A 143 -8.90 -2.45 7.51
N LYS A 144 -7.85 -1.87 6.92
CA LYS A 144 -7.89 -1.33 5.55
C LYS A 144 -8.25 -2.38 4.51
N SER A 145 -7.74 -3.60 4.63
CA SER A 145 -8.11 -4.68 3.71
C SER A 145 -9.60 -5.03 3.78
N ILE A 146 -10.19 -5.01 4.98
CA ILE A 146 -11.63 -5.23 5.16
C ILE A 146 -12.42 -4.07 4.53
N ILE A 147 -12.01 -2.83 4.80
CA ILE A 147 -12.62 -1.63 4.21
C ILE A 147 -12.56 -1.66 2.68
N MET A 148 -11.42 -2.04 2.10
CA MET A 148 -11.26 -2.16 0.64
C MET A 148 -12.23 -3.18 0.04
N TYR A 149 -12.35 -4.34 0.67
CA TYR A 149 -13.26 -5.40 0.22
C TYR A 149 -14.72 -4.93 0.29
N GLY A 150 -15.11 -4.33 1.42
CA GLY A 150 -16.44 -3.78 1.64
C GLY A 150 -16.78 -2.67 0.66
N TYR A 151 -15.86 -1.76 0.38
CA TYR A 151 -16.05 -0.68 -0.61
C TYR A 151 -16.33 -1.25 -2.00
N HIS A 152 -15.52 -2.22 -2.46
CA HIS A 152 -15.74 -2.83 -3.77
C HIS A 152 -17.07 -3.58 -3.85
N TRP A 153 -17.39 -4.39 -2.83
CA TRP A 153 -18.64 -5.13 -2.79
C TRP A 153 -19.88 -4.20 -2.79
N TYR A 154 -19.87 -3.18 -1.94
CA TYR A 154 -21.02 -2.28 -1.78
C TYR A 154 -21.19 -1.33 -2.97
N PHE A 155 -20.14 -0.60 -3.38
CA PHE A 155 -20.31 0.47 -4.38
C PHE A 155 -20.14 0.00 -5.83
N ILE A 156 -19.34 -1.04 -6.08
CA ILE A 156 -18.96 -1.42 -7.44
C ILE A 156 -19.76 -2.64 -7.89
N ASP A 157 -19.80 -3.69 -7.07
CA ASP A 157 -20.49 -4.93 -7.43
C ASP A 157 -22.02 -4.77 -7.36
N SER A 158 -22.52 -4.13 -6.31
CA SER A 158 -23.97 -3.86 -6.17
C SER A 158 -24.51 -2.91 -7.25
N SER A 159 -23.69 -1.97 -7.73
CA SER A 159 -24.06 -1.05 -8.83
C SER A 159 -24.12 -1.75 -10.20
N LYS A 160 -23.36 -2.83 -10.40
CA LYS A 160 -23.44 -3.62 -11.65
C LYS A 160 -24.70 -4.47 -11.69
N LYS A 161 -25.09 -5.04 -10.53
CA LYS A 161 -26.34 -5.82 -10.42
C LYS A 161 -27.57 -4.97 -10.70
N SER A 162 -27.67 -3.76 -10.15
CA SER A 162 -28.82 -2.86 -10.40
C SER A 162 -28.94 -2.37 -11.85
N THR A 163 -27.86 -2.40 -12.62
CA THR A 163 -27.84 -1.97 -14.03
C THR A 163 -28.26 -3.10 -14.99
N GLN A 164 -28.17 -4.37 -14.57
CA GLN A 164 -28.58 -5.52 -15.40
C GLN A 164 -30.06 -5.93 -15.18
N THR A 165 -30.72 -5.41 -14.15
CA THR A 165 -32.14 -5.68 -13.85
C THR A 165 -33.11 -4.64 -14.42
N LYS A 166 -32.63 -3.72 -15.25
CA LYS A 166 -33.43 -2.77 -16.03
C LYS A 166 -33.31 -3.10 -17.51
#